data_AF-X0IPE8-F1
#
_entry.id   AF-X0IPE8-F1
#
_cell.length_a   1.000
_cell.length_b   1.000
_cell.length_c   1.000
_cell.angle_alpha   90.00
_cell.angle_beta   90.00
_cell.angle_gamma   90.00
#
_symmetry.space_group_name_H-M   'P 1'
#
loop_
_entity.id
_entity.type
_entity.pdbx_description
1 polymer ?
#
loop_
_entity_poly.entity_id
_entity_poly.type
_entity_poly.pdbx_seq_one_letter_code
_entity_poly.pdbx_strand_id
1 'polypeptide(L)'
;MSRQAAWLRQSRERMASLYMPTFVNVSTYQIAKGLSVAISSRDSDISVDLTFAGAVIASVDTTQLGLEVKPSNANKFIRIQREIKAFLGDRAKYGPNELYAMLFFEEEENGKGSGWIVQKSINVYGDGQIDRSPCGSGTCGRMAILLTEGRLRENSKLLHHSIIRSAFEAEIVSKGQSPVEGFPACVVRVRGQAYLVAETRFFINAEDPVAPGFVLR
;
A
#
# COMPACT_ATOMS: atom_id res chain seq x y z
N MET A 1 15.27 8.65 17.82
CA MET A 1 15.42 7.47 16.94
C MET A 1 14.93 6.23 17.69
N SER A 2 13.64 5.92 17.64
CA SER A 2 13.07 4.74 18.30
C SER A 2 13.20 3.53 17.37
N ARG A 3 14.10 2.60 17.70
CA ARG A 3 14.17 1.28 17.06
C ARG A 3 13.06 0.41 17.67
N GLN A 4 12.06 0.03 16.89
CA GLN A 4 11.17 -1.08 17.26
C GLN A 4 11.91 -2.39 16.98
N ALA A 5 12.22 -3.14 18.03
CA ALA A 5 12.70 -4.51 17.94
C ALA A 5 11.61 -5.43 18.48
N ALA A 6 11.04 -6.27 17.62
CA ALA A 6 10.18 -7.37 18.03
C ALA A 6 11.07 -8.61 18.24
N TRP A 7 11.10 -9.15 19.47
CA TRP A 7 11.79 -10.39 19.78
C TRP A 7 10.81 -11.57 19.72
N LEU A 8 11.12 -12.56 18.88
CA LEU A 8 10.42 -13.85 18.82
C LEU A 8 11.39 -14.95 19.28
N ARG A 9 11.12 -15.56 20.43
CA ARG A 9 11.75 -16.82 20.87
C ARG A 9 10.87 -17.97 20.40
N GLN A 10 11.43 -18.98 19.73
CA GLN A 10 10.68 -20.19 19.34
C GLN A 10 11.42 -21.46 19.75
N SER A 11 10.72 -22.33 20.46
CA SER A 11 11.08 -23.73 20.73
C SER A 11 10.69 -24.62 19.54
N ARG A 12 11.42 -25.72 19.38
CA ARG A 12 11.69 -26.40 18.11
C ARG A 12 10.67 -27.48 17.70
N GLU A 13 9.37 -27.31 17.94
CA GLU A 13 8.38 -28.37 17.62
C GLU A 13 7.17 -27.89 16.80
N ARG A 14 6.97 -28.59 15.66
CA ARG A 14 5.92 -28.51 14.62
C ARG A 14 6.04 -27.36 13.60
N MET A 15 6.68 -27.65 12.46
CA MET A 15 6.66 -26.83 11.24
C MET A 15 5.29 -26.86 10.55
N ALA A 16 4.31 -26.21 11.17
CA ALA A 16 3.11 -25.71 10.52
C ALA A 16 2.86 -24.31 11.08
N SER A 17 3.76 -23.37 10.79
CA SER A 17 3.71 -22.04 11.43
C SER A 17 3.06 -21.01 10.49
N LEU A 18 1.73 -21.11 10.37
CA LEU A 18 0.94 -19.95 9.96
C LEU A 18 1.00 -18.91 11.07
N TYR A 19 1.49 -17.72 10.76
CA TYR A 19 1.46 -16.57 11.65
C TYR A 19 0.37 -15.61 11.17
N MET A 20 -0.39 -15.07 12.12
CA MET A 20 -1.39 -14.02 11.89
C MET A 20 -0.91 -12.68 12.48
N PRO A 21 0.22 -12.11 12.01
CA PRO A 21 0.77 -10.92 12.60
C PRO A 21 -0.22 -9.76 12.50
N THR A 22 -0.20 -8.93 13.53
CA THR A 22 -0.96 -7.69 13.60
C THR A 22 -0.01 -6.56 13.98
N PHE A 23 -0.11 -5.44 13.30
CA PHE A 23 0.60 -4.22 13.67
C PHE A 23 -0.36 -3.04 13.75
N VAL A 24 0.04 -2.03 14.51
CA VAL A 24 -0.65 -0.74 14.59
C VAL A 24 0.26 0.28 13.91
N ASN A 25 -0.23 0.91 12.86
CA ASN A 25 0.56 1.85 12.08
C ASN A 25 0.77 3.18 12.83
N VAL A 26 1.71 3.98 12.34
CA VAL A 26 1.80 5.40 12.73
C VAL A 26 0.55 6.17 12.33
N SER A 27 0.40 7.39 12.86
CA SER A 27 -0.68 8.30 12.45
C SER A 27 -0.72 8.41 10.93
N THR A 28 -1.88 8.11 10.36
CA THR A 28 -2.14 8.00 8.92
C THR A 28 -3.19 9.01 8.51
N TYR A 29 -2.96 9.74 7.43
CA TYR A 29 -3.83 10.83 6.97
C TYR A 29 -3.65 11.13 5.48
N GLN A 30 -4.66 11.76 4.88
CA GLN A 30 -4.57 12.32 3.54
C GLN A 30 -3.73 13.61 3.58
N ILE A 31 -2.91 13.83 2.55
CA ILE A 31 -2.06 15.01 2.40
C ILE A 31 -2.43 15.84 1.17
N ALA A 32 -3.03 15.22 0.15
CA ALA A 32 -3.63 15.91 -0.99
C ALA A 32 -4.83 15.12 -1.50
N LYS A 33 -5.85 15.85 -1.98
CA LYS A 33 -7.06 15.28 -2.58
C LYS A 33 -7.21 15.77 -4.01
N GLY A 34 -7.46 14.84 -4.94
CA GLY A 34 -7.83 15.14 -6.30
C GLY A 34 -6.79 15.93 -7.11
N LEU A 35 -5.52 15.59 -7.00
CA LEU A 35 -4.49 16.19 -7.85
C LEU A 35 -4.73 15.78 -9.29
N SER A 36 -4.96 16.76 -10.17
CA SER A 36 -5.09 16.54 -11.61
C SER A 36 -3.73 16.16 -12.20
N VAL A 37 -3.66 14.99 -12.81
CA VAL A 37 -2.45 14.43 -13.41
C VAL A 37 -2.68 14.09 -14.88
N ALA A 38 -1.97 14.78 -15.77
CA ALA A 38 -1.94 14.46 -17.18
C ALA A 38 -0.93 13.34 -17.44
N ILE A 39 -1.32 12.32 -18.18
CA ILE A 39 -0.43 11.21 -18.58
C ILE A 39 -0.47 11.02 -20.08
N SER A 40 0.68 10.76 -20.70
CA SER A 40 0.83 10.65 -22.16
C SER A 40 -0.01 9.54 -22.80
N SER A 41 -0.37 8.51 -22.04
CA SER A 41 -1.17 7.38 -22.50
C SER A 41 -2.67 7.66 -22.57
N ARG A 42 -3.14 8.87 -22.23
CA ARG A 42 -4.56 9.24 -22.20
C ARG A 42 -4.79 10.71 -22.57
N ASP A 43 -5.97 11.00 -23.10
CA ASP A 43 -6.40 12.37 -23.47
C ASP A 43 -7.03 13.15 -22.31
N SER A 44 -7.36 12.46 -21.20
CA SER A 44 -8.00 13.05 -20.02
C SER A 44 -7.11 12.94 -18.80
N ASP A 45 -7.06 14.01 -18.01
CA ASP A 45 -6.42 14.01 -16.70
C ASP A 45 -7.05 12.97 -15.77
N ILE A 46 -6.22 12.44 -14.88
CA ILE A 46 -6.67 11.55 -13.80
C ILE A 46 -6.54 12.25 -12.45
N SER A 47 -7.46 11.93 -11.55
CA SER A 47 -7.44 12.38 -10.16
C SER A 47 -6.60 11.43 -9.32
N VAL A 48 -5.59 11.97 -8.63
CA VAL A 48 -4.70 11.25 -7.72
C VAL A 48 -4.81 11.79 -6.30
N ASP A 49 -5.04 10.91 -5.34
CA ASP A 49 -4.98 11.25 -3.91
C ASP A 49 -3.62 10.88 -3.33
N LEU A 50 -3.10 11.70 -2.42
CA LEU A 50 -1.86 11.42 -1.72
C LEU A 50 -2.13 11.24 -0.23
N THR A 51 -1.48 10.25 0.37
CA THR A 51 -1.56 9.97 1.82
C THR A 51 -0.18 9.78 2.42
N PHE A 52 -0.06 10.06 3.72
CA PHE A 52 1.07 9.62 4.53
C PHE A 52 0.59 8.52 5.48
N ALA A 53 1.21 7.34 5.38
CA ALA A 53 0.86 6.15 6.15
C ALA A 53 2.10 5.38 6.61
N GLY A 54 3.11 6.10 7.09
CA GLY A 54 4.49 5.61 7.28
C GLY A 54 5.33 5.66 5.99
N ALA A 55 4.68 5.89 4.85
CA ALA A 55 5.27 6.21 3.56
C ALA A 55 4.27 7.08 2.77
N VAL A 56 4.74 7.83 1.77
CA VAL A 56 3.85 8.56 0.87
C VAL A 56 3.28 7.61 -0.18
N ILE A 57 1.96 7.51 -0.23
CA ILE A 57 1.23 6.65 -1.16
C ILE A 57 0.34 7.51 -2.06
N ALA A 58 0.47 7.32 -3.37
CA ALA A 58 -0.47 7.85 -4.35
C ALA A 58 -1.57 6.82 -4.62
N SER A 59 -2.84 7.20 -4.53
CA SER A 59 -3.98 6.33 -4.78
C SER A 59 -4.75 6.77 -6.02
N VAL A 60 -5.10 5.81 -6.88
CA VAL A 60 -5.84 6.04 -8.11
C VAL A 60 -6.97 5.02 -8.23
N ASP A 61 -8.20 5.52 -8.41
CA ASP A 61 -9.33 4.68 -8.78
C ASP A 61 -9.17 4.20 -10.22
N THR A 62 -9.18 2.88 -10.42
CA THR A 62 -8.97 2.24 -11.72
C THR A 62 -10.11 2.44 -12.72
N THR A 63 -11.30 2.85 -12.26
CA THR A 63 -12.41 3.23 -13.14
C THR A 63 -12.04 4.39 -14.06
N GLN A 64 -11.20 5.33 -13.59
CA GLN A 64 -10.65 6.44 -14.38
C GLN A 64 -9.75 5.97 -15.52
N LEU A 65 -9.18 4.76 -15.40
CA LEU A 65 -8.23 4.17 -16.34
C LEU A 65 -8.89 3.20 -17.32
N GLY A 66 -10.12 2.73 -17.02
CA GLY A 66 -10.73 1.62 -17.74
C GLY A 66 -9.92 0.32 -17.61
N LEU A 67 -9.23 0.13 -16.48
CA LEU A 67 -8.43 -1.05 -16.18
C LEU A 67 -9.02 -1.81 -15.00
N GLU A 68 -8.90 -3.12 -15.05
CA GLU A 68 -9.22 -4.00 -13.94
C GLU A 68 -7.93 -4.42 -13.23
N VAL A 69 -7.97 -4.50 -11.89
CA VAL A 69 -6.90 -5.04 -11.06
C VAL A 69 -6.86 -6.56 -11.21
N LYS A 70 -6.07 -7.02 -12.19
CA LYS A 70 -5.77 -8.44 -12.46
C LYS A 70 -4.33 -8.62 -12.98
N PRO A 71 -3.71 -9.80 -12.76
CA PRO A 71 -2.31 -10.04 -13.12
C PRO A 71 -1.96 -9.75 -14.58
N SER A 72 -2.87 -10.02 -15.53
CA SER A 72 -2.64 -9.76 -16.96
C SER A 72 -2.51 -8.27 -17.31
N ASN A 73 -2.93 -7.36 -16.43
CA ASN A 73 -2.77 -5.91 -16.60
C ASN A 73 -1.53 -5.33 -15.88
N ALA A 74 -0.72 -6.15 -15.20
CA ALA A 74 0.44 -5.71 -14.41
C ALA A 74 1.36 -4.70 -15.15
N ASN A 75 1.75 -5.02 -16.39
CA ASN A 75 2.62 -4.15 -17.19
C ASN A 75 1.96 -2.82 -17.60
N LYS A 76 0.63 -2.75 -17.66
CA LYS A 76 -0.09 -1.49 -17.91
C LYS A 76 -0.03 -0.60 -16.68
N PHE A 77 -0.25 -1.15 -15.48
CA PHE A 77 -0.11 -0.42 -14.23
C PHE A 77 1.33 0.09 -14.00
N ILE A 78 2.35 -0.70 -14.35
CA ILE A 78 3.75 -0.26 -14.27
C ILE A 78 4.01 0.96 -15.18
N ARG A 79 3.51 0.93 -16.43
CA ARG A 79 3.64 2.06 -17.36
C ARG A 79 2.95 3.31 -16.83
N ILE A 80 1.69 3.18 -16.43
CA ILE A 80 0.90 4.29 -15.87
C ILE A 80 1.56 4.84 -14.60
N GLN A 81 2.06 3.98 -13.71
CA GLN A 81 2.79 4.42 -12.52
C GLN A 81 4.00 5.30 -12.86
N ARG A 82 4.76 4.94 -13.90
CA ARG A 82 5.93 5.73 -14.33
C ARG A 82 5.53 7.09 -14.84
N GLU A 83 4.48 7.16 -15.66
CA GLU A 83 3.94 8.43 -16.18
C GLU A 83 3.46 9.35 -15.04
N ILE A 84 2.66 8.81 -14.12
CA ILE A 84 2.14 9.57 -12.97
C ILE A 84 3.28 10.03 -12.05
N LYS A 85 4.24 9.13 -11.74
CA LYS A 85 5.40 9.46 -10.89
C LYS A 85 6.24 10.57 -11.51
N ALA A 86 6.49 10.51 -12.82
CA ALA A 86 7.22 11.55 -13.55
C ALA A 86 6.46 12.89 -13.52
N PHE A 87 5.14 12.87 -13.74
CA PHE A 87 4.33 14.09 -13.74
C PHE A 87 4.21 14.73 -12.36
N LEU A 88 4.03 13.92 -11.30
CA LEU A 88 3.91 14.42 -9.94
C LEU A 88 5.22 15.07 -9.47
N GLY A 89 6.36 14.41 -9.73
CA GLY A 89 7.67 14.87 -9.29
C GLY A 89 7.66 15.23 -7.80
N ASP A 90 8.16 16.43 -7.48
CA ASP A 90 8.25 16.92 -6.11
C ASP A 90 6.90 17.16 -5.42
N ARG A 91 5.79 17.27 -6.17
CA ARG A 91 4.44 17.42 -5.57
C ARG A 91 3.98 16.18 -4.82
N ALA A 92 4.61 15.02 -5.07
CA ALA A 92 4.34 13.80 -4.32
C ALA A 92 5.27 13.61 -3.11
N LYS A 93 6.09 14.61 -2.76
CA LYS A 93 6.90 14.60 -1.54
C LYS A 93 6.09 15.10 -0.35
N TYR A 94 6.40 14.56 0.83
CA TYR A 94 5.85 15.05 2.09
C TYR A 94 6.92 15.06 3.19
N GLY A 95 7.35 16.26 3.56
CA GLY A 95 8.52 16.45 4.40
C GLY A 95 9.76 15.79 3.75
N PRO A 96 10.51 14.94 4.47
CA PRO A 96 11.67 14.24 3.90
C PRO A 96 11.30 13.00 3.08
N ASN A 97 10.00 12.68 2.95
CA ASN A 97 9.55 11.43 2.33
C ASN A 97 9.22 11.62 0.86
N GLU A 98 9.82 10.79 0.02
CA GLU A 98 9.51 10.63 -1.39
C GLU A 98 8.24 9.78 -1.61
N LEU A 99 7.68 9.83 -2.82
CA LEU A 99 6.63 8.91 -3.24
C LEU A 99 7.15 7.46 -3.23
N TYR A 100 6.63 6.66 -2.30
CA TYR A 100 7.07 5.28 -2.12
C TYR A 100 6.40 4.32 -3.10
N ALA A 101 5.07 4.37 -3.17
CA ALA A 101 4.27 3.47 -3.98
C ALA A 101 3.01 4.14 -4.53
N MET A 102 2.53 3.57 -5.64
CA MET A 102 1.25 3.89 -6.23
C MET A 102 0.30 2.72 -6.04
N LEU A 103 -0.86 3.01 -5.47
CA LEU A 103 -1.92 2.06 -5.22
C LEU A 103 -3.04 2.33 -6.22
N PHE A 104 -3.30 1.36 -7.08
CA PHE A 104 -4.46 1.38 -7.97
C PHE A 104 -5.52 0.47 -7.39
N PHE A 105 -6.73 0.99 -7.15
CA PHE A 105 -7.80 0.24 -6.49
C PHE A 105 -9.10 0.17 -7.28
N GLU A 106 -9.91 -0.82 -6.94
CA GLU A 106 -11.31 -0.95 -7.33
C GLU A 106 -12.14 -1.39 -6.11
N GLU A 107 -13.41 -0.97 -6.09
CA GLU A 107 -14.38 -1.47 -5.13
C GLU A 107 -14.77 -2.91 -5.46
N GLU A 108 -15.03 -3.72 -4.43
CA GLU A 108 -15.59 -5.07 -4.59
C GLU A 108 -16.91 -5.20 -3.84
N GLU A 109 -17.69 -6.21 -4.20
CA GLU A 109 -18.94 -6.52 -3.51
C GLU A 109 -18.68 -6.80 -2.02
N ASN A 110 -19.43 -6.11 -1.15
CA ASN A 110 -19.28 -6.25 0.29
C ASN A 110 -20.09 -7.44 0.82
N GLY A 111 -19.46 -8.62 0.87
CA GLY A 111 -20.02 -9.81 1.52
C GLY A 111 -19.84 -9.87 3.05
N LYS A 112 -19.18 -8.88 3.69
CA LYS A 112 -18.86 -8.90 5.14
C LYS A 112 -19.92 -8.20 5.99
N GLY A 113 -20.84 -7.46 5.37
CA GLY A 113 -21.93 -6.76 6.04
C GLY A 113 -21.57 -5.33 6.46
N SER A 114 -22.41 -4.75 7.33
CA SER A 114 -22.29 -3.34 7.73
C SER A 114 -20.98 -3.06 8.48
N GLY A 115 -20.41 -1.86 8.25
CA GLY A 115 -19.14 -1.45 8.86
C GLY A 115 -17.88 -1.97 8.18
N TRP A 116 -18.03 -2.78 7.13
CA TRP A 116 -16.94 -3.20 6.25
C TRP A 116 -16.98 -2.46 4.91
N ILE A 117 -15.81 -2.22 4.36
CA ILE A 117 -15.58 -1.96 2.94
C ILE A 117 -14.72 -3.10 2.40
N VAL A 118 -14.92 -3.46 1.14
CA VAL A 118 -14.09 -4.46 0.46
C VAL A 118 -13.53 -3.80 -0.79
N GLN A 119 -12.20 -3.79 -0.92
CA GLN A 119 -11.51 -3.26 -2.09
C GLN A 119 -10.43 -4.23 -2.52
N LYS A 120 -10.07 -4.17 -3.80
CA LYS A 120 -8.92 -4.86 -4.36
C LYS A 120 -7.95 -3.84 -4.93
N SER A 121 -6.65 -4.10 -4.79
CA SER A 121 -5.62 -3.22 -5.31
C SER A 121 -4.39 -3.92 -5.87
N ILE A 122 -3.67 -3.18 -6.69
CA ILE A 122 -2.28 -3.45 -7.07
C ILE A 122 -1.43 -2.27 -6.58
N ASN A 123 -0.33 -2.59 -5.90
CA ASN A 123 0.64 -1.59 -5.49
C ASN A 123 1.89 -1.72 -6.36
N VAL A 124 2.27 -0.63 -7.01
CA VAL A 124 3.46 -0.53 -7.83
C VAL A 124 4.44 0.42 -7.14
N TYR A 125 5.66 -0.03 -6.88
CA TYR A 125 6.66 0.71 -6.10
C TYR A 125 8.03 0.68 -6.76
N GLY A 126 8.94 1.53 -6.24
CA GLY A 126 10.30 1.63 -6.75
C GLY A 126 10.32 2.04 -8.22
N ASP A 127 10.95 1.20 -9.04
CA ASP A 127 10.95 1.32 -10.50
C ASP A 127 10.07 0.21 -11.11
N GLY A 128 8.77 0.17 -10.79
CA GLY A 128 7.83 -0.78 -11.40
C GLY A 128 7.79 -2.17 -10.77
N GLN A 129 8.23 -2.32 -9.51
CA GLN A 129 8.03 -3.55 -8.74
C GLN A 129 6.56 -3.65 -8.31
N ILE A 130 6.02 -4.87 -8.28
CA ILE A 130 4.65 -5.13 -7.83
C ILE A 130 4.67 -5.77 -6.44
N ASP A 131 3.95 -5.20 -5.50
CA ASP A 131 3.66 -5.85 -4.22
C ASP A 131 2.59 -6.94 -4.44
N ARG A 132 2.91 -8.15 -3.99
CA ARG A 132 1.99 -9.30 -4.06
C ARG A 132 1.04 -9.33 -2.86
N SER A 133 1.31 -8.54 -1.83
CA SER A 133 0.40 -8.26 -0.73
C SER A 133 -0.49 -7.06 -1.06
N PRO A 134 -1.55 -6.79 -0.26
CA PRO A 134 -2.32 -5.56 -0.37
C PRO A 134 -1.53 -4.27 0.00
N CYS A 135 -0.26 -4.42 0.40
CA CYS A 135 0.63 -3.39 0.94
C CYS A 135 0.13 -2.81 2.27
N GLY A 136 0.93 -2.90 3.35
CA GLY A 136 0.55 -2.41 4.67
C GLY A 136 0.28 -0.90 4.68
N SER A 137 1.26 -0.10 4.26
CA SER A 137 1.11 1.35 4.14
C SER A 137 0.05 1.76 3.11
N GLY A 138 -0.06 1.04 2.00
CA GLY A 138 -1.12 1.27 1.00
C GLY A 138 -2.53 1.05 1.57
N THR A 139 -2.72 -0.03 2.31
CA THR A 139 -3.98 -0.33 3.03
C THR A 139 -4.31 0.76 4.03
N CYS A 140 -3.34 1.19 4.85
CA CYS A 140 -3.53 2.30 5.79
C CYS A 140 -3.88 3.62 5.08
N GLY A 141 -3.21 3.92 3.96
CA GLY A 141 -3.50 5.11 3.14
C GLY A 141 -4.94 5.09 2.62
N ARG A 142 -5.42 3.94 2.11
CA ARG A 142 -6.83 3.78 1.72
C ARG A 142 -7.79 4.04 2.88
N MET A 143 -7.49 3.55 4.09
CA MET A 143 -8.31 3.83 5.27
C MET A 143 -8.42 5.33 5.58
N ALA A 144 -7.34 6.10 5.41
CA ALA A 144 -7.36 7.56 5.60
C ALA A 144 -8.19 8.31 4.55
N ILE A 145 -8.11 7.91 3.27
CA ILE A 145 -8.94 8.51 2.22
C ILE A 145 -10.42 8.19 2.48
N LEU A 146 -10.75 6.93 2.75
CA LEU A 146 -12.12 6.52 3.05
C LEU A 146 -12.68 7.18 4.31
N LEU A 147 -11.84 7.46 5.31
CA LEU A 147 -12.21 8.27 6.47
C LEU A 147 -12.50 9.73 6.08
N THR A 148 -11.66 10.32 5.23
CA THR A 148 -11.83 11.69 4.72
C THR A 148 -13.10 11.83 3.88
N GLU A 149 -13.46 10.80 3.12
CA GLU A 149 -14.71 10.71 2.36
C GLU A 149 -15.94 10.48 3.25
N GLY A 150 -15.77 10.28 4.56
CA GLY A 150 -16.85 9.96 5.50
C GLY A 150 -17.41 8.55 5.35
N ARG A 151 -16.79 7.69 4.53
CA ARG A 151 -17.20 6.30 4.30
C ARG A 151 -16.79 5.37 5.45
N LEU A 152 -15.75 5.72 6.20
CA LEU A 152 -15.33 5.02 7.39
C LEU A 152 -15.42 5.89 8.64
N ARG A 153 -15.67 5.24 9.77
CA ARG A 153 -15.58 5.81 11.11
C ARG A 153 -14.69 4.94 12.00
N GLU A 154 -14.56 5.31 13.27
CA GLU A 154 -13.84 4.48 14.23
C GLU A 154 -14.48 3.09 14.30
N ASN A 155 -13.66 2.06 14.49
CA ASN A 155 -14.02 0.64 14.43
C ASN A 155 -14.55 0.15 13.07
N SER A 156 -14.52 0.99 12.03
CA SER A 156 -14.83 0.53 10.66
C SER A 156 -13.65 -0.22 10.07
N LYS A 157 -13.95 -1.15 9.16
CA LYS A 157 -13.00 -2.13 8.66
C LYS A 157 -12.89 -2.12 7.14
N LEU A 158 -11.71 -2.45 6.65
CA LEU A 158 -11.45 -2.72 5.24
C LEU A 158 -10.91 -4.15 5.12
N LEU A 159 -11.57 -4.96 4.29
CA LEU A 159 -10.98 -6.16 3.74
C LEU A 159 -10.30 -5.77 2.42
N HIS A 160 -8.98 -5.79 2.41
CA HIS A 160 -8.20 -5.32 1.27
C HIS A 160 -7.53 -6.49 0.57
N HIS A 161 -7.92 -6.76 -0.68
CA HIS A 161 -7.35 -7.80 -1.50
C HIS A 161 -6.20 -7.26 -2.37
N SER A 162 -5.19 -8.09 -2.59
CA SER A 162 -4.13 -7.82 -3.56
C SER A 162 -4.50 -8.33 -4.96
N ILE A 163 -3.66 -7.99 -5.93
CA ILE A 163 -3.75 -8.51 -7.31
C ILE A 163 -3.68 -10.04 -7.41
N ILE A 164 -3.11 -10.73 -6.40
CA ILE A 164 -3.05 -12.20 -6.34
C ILE A 164 -4.01 -12.79 -5.28
N ARG A 165 -5.00 -12.01 -4.82
CA ARG A 165 -6.04 -12.42 -3.86
C ARG A 165 -5.54 -12.77 -2.45
N SER A 166 -4.31 -12.39 -2.08
CA SER A 166 -3.95 -12.29 -0.66
C SER A 166 -4.73 -11.15 -0.01
N ALA A 167 -4.96 -11.21 1.30
CA ALA A 167 -5.85 -10.27 1.99
C ALA A 167 -5.24 -9.72 3.28
N PHE A 168 -5.54 -8.46 3.57
CA PHE A 168 -5.36 -7.83 4.88
C PHE A 168 -6.73 -7.40 5.42
N GLU A 169 -6.89 -7.51 6.74
CA GLU A 169 -7.99 -6.89 7.46
C GLU A 169 -7.43 -5.65 8.18
N ALA A 170 -7.98 -4.48 7.87
CA ALA A 170 -7.60 -3.22 8.49
C ALA A 170 -8.77 -2.62 9.28
N GLU A 171 -8.46 -1.94 10.37
CA GLU A 171 -9.43 -1.35 11.29
C GLU A 171 -8.94 0.03 11.76
N ILE A 172 -9.83 1.03 11.75
CA ILE A 172 -9.56 2.32 12.42
C ILE A 172 -9.73 2.14 13.92
N VAL A 173 -8.62 2.16 14.66
CA VAL A 173 -8.64 1.96 16.12
C VAL A 173 -8.79 3.24 16.89
N SER A 174 -8.45 4.38 16.27
CA SER A 174 -8.72 5.72 16.81
C SER A 174 -8.63 6.76 15.69
N LYS A 175 -9.31 7.89 15.91
CA LYS A 175 -9.20 9.09 15.09
C LYS A 175 -8.40 10.18 15.80
N GLY A 176 -7.88 11.12 15.04
CA GLY A 176 -7.16 12.28 15.55
C GLY A 176 -7.13 13.42 14.55
N GLN A 177 -6.42 14.49 14.91
CA GLN A 177 -6.16 15.62 14.03
C GLN A 177 -4.92 15.33 13.16
N SER A 178 -5.02 15.62 11.87
CA SER A 178 -3.89 15.58 10.94
C SER A 178 -3.04 16.85 11.09
N PRO A 179 -1.72 16.78 10.81
CA PRO A 179 -0.92 17.99 10.58
C PRO A 179 -1.27 18.72 9.28
N VAL A 180 -2.06 18.11 8.39
CA VAL A 180 -2.57 18.75 7.17
C VAL A 180 -4.01 19.20 7.42
N GLU A 181 -4.24 20.51 7.31
CA GLU A 181 -5.56 21.12 7.52
C GLU A 181 -6.62 20.53 6.58
N GLY A 182 -7.84 20.35 7.08
CA GLY A 182 -8.96 19.80 6.32
C GLY A 182 -9.01 18.28 6.22
N PHE A 183 -7.97 17.55 6.65
CA PHE A 183 -7.98 16.09 6.67
C PHE A 183 -7.99 15.53 8.11
N PRO A 184 -8.84 14.52 8.41
CA PRO A 184 -8.71 13.78 9.66
C PRO A 184 -7.48 12.87 9.62
N ALA A 185 -6.95 12.53 10.80
CA ALA A 185 -5.98 11.45 10.95
C ALA A 185 -6.63 10.23 11.59
N CYS A 186 -6.04 9.07 11.37
CA CYS A 186 -6.39 7.83 12.04
C CYS A 186 -5.18 6.99 12.40
N VAL A 187 -5.36 6.15 13.41
CA VAL A 187 -4.46 5.03 13.70
C VAL A 187 -5.14 3.77 13.16
N VAL A 188 -4.40 3.02 12.34
CA VAL A 188 -4.92 1.83 11.66
C VAL A 188 -4.21 0.60 12.20
N ARG A 189 -4.99 -0.39 12.61
CA ARG A 189 -4.48 -1.74 12.88
C ARG A 189 -4.65 -2.59 11.63
N VAL A 190 -3.60 -3.30 11.24
CA VAL A 190 -3.62 -4.20 10.08
C VAL A 190 -3.22 -5.60 10.52
N ARG A 191 -4.02 -6.58 10.12
CA ARG A 191 -3.80 -8.01 10.32
C ARG A 191 -3.61 -8.70 8.98
N GLY A 192 -2.62 -9.58 8.90
CA GLY A 192 -2.33 -10.36 7.70
C GLY A 192 -1.93 -11.79 8.01
N GLN A 193 -1.45 -12.48 6.98
CA GLN A 193 -0.95 -13.86 7.04
C GLN A 193 0.50 -13.90 6.60
N ALA A 194 1.33 -14.64 7.34
CA ALA A 194 2.71 -14.91 6.97
C ALA A 194 3.03 -16.39 7.23
N TYR A 195 3.87 -16.96 6.37
CA TYR A 195 4.30 -18.35 6.44
C TYR A 195 5.82 -18.39 6.43
N LEU A 196 6.41 -19.23 7.29
CA LEU A 196 7.83 -19.53 7.18
C LEU A 196 8.06 -20.33 5.90
N VAL A 197 8.80 -19.77 4.95
CA VAL A 197 9.06 -20.40 3.64
C VAL A 197 10.43 -21.07 3.56
N ALA A 198 11.45 -20.49 4.21
CA ALA A 198 12.81 -21.01 4.21
C ALA A 198 13.64 -20.40 5.36
N GLU A 199 14.63 -21.14 5.82
CA GLU A 199 15.80 -20.62 6.52
C GLU A 199 16.97 -20.63 5.52
N THR A 200 17.64 -19.49 5.33
CA THR A 200 18.67 -19.35 4.28
C THR A 200 19.97 -18.76 4.85
N ARG A 201 21.11 -19.14 4.27
CA ARG A 201 22.42 -18.52 4.49
C ARG A 201 23.01 -18.16 3.13
N PHE A 202 23.33 -16.88 2.94
CA PHE A 202 23.97 -16.38 1.73
C PHE A 202 25.46 -16.17 1.99
N PHE A 203 26.30 -16.51 1.02
CA PHE A 203 27.75 -16.27 1.02
C PHE A 203 28.09 -15.45 -0.22
N ILE A 204 28.91 -14.41 -0.06
CA ILE A 204 29.36 -13.55 -1.16
C ILE A 204 30.87 -13.70 -1.27
N ASN A 205 31.35 -14.08 -2.46
CA ASN A 205 32.77 -14.07 -2.76
C ASN A 205 33.18 -12.64 -3.14
N ALA A 206 34.25 -12.12 -2.53
CA ALA A 206 34.78 -10.79 -2.85
C ALA A 206 35.31 -10.68 -4.31
N GLU A 207 35.66 -11.81 -4.93
CA GLU A 207 36.11 -11.87 -6.33
C GLU A 207 34.95 -12.05 -7.33
N ASP A 208 33.71 -12.23 -6.88
CA ASP A 208 32.56 -12.38 -7.77
C ASP A 208 32.24 -11.03 -8.47
N PRO A 209 32.42 -10.93 -9.80
CA PRO A 209 32.22 -9.68 -10.54
C PRO A 209 30.76 -9.21 -10.55
N VAL A 210 29.80 -10.06 -10.15
CA VAL A 210 28.38 -9.73 -10.07
C VAL A 210 27.84 -9.72 -8.63
N ALA A 211 28.71 -9.70 -7.61
CA ALA A 211 28.33 -9.69 -6.20
C ALA A 211 27.31 -8.62 -5.76
N PRO A 212 27.28 -7.39 -6.35
CA PRO A 212 26.23 -6.42 -6.04
C PRO A 212 24.82 -6.84 -6.54
N GLY A 213 24.73 -7.89 -7.35
CA GLY A 213 23.55 -8.29 -8.08
C GLY A 213 23.35 -7.48 -9.36
N PHE A 214 22.44 -7.92 -10.20
CA PHE A 214 22.00 -7.21 -11.40
C PHE A 214 20.51 -7.43 -11.62
N VAL A 215 19.90 -6.56 -12.42
CA VAL A 215 18.48 -6.64 -12.77
C VAL A 215 18.33 -6.50 -14.28
N LEU A 216 17.61 -7.43 -14.89
CA LEU A 216 17.17 -7.39 -16.29
C LEU A 216 15.65 -7.55 -16.30
N ARG A 217 14.93 -6.58 -16.86
CA ARG A 217 13.45 -6.55 -16.88
C ARG A 217 12.90 -5.53 -17.86
#